data_AF-A0A819VYB6-F1
#
_entry.id   AF-A0A819VYB6-F1
#
_cell.length_a   1.000
_cell.length_b   1.000
_cell.length_c   1.000
_cell.angle_alpha   90.00
_cell.angle_beta   90.00
_cell.angle_gamma   90.00
#
_symmetry.space_group_name_H-M   'P 1'
#
loop_
_entity.id
_entity.type
_entity.pdbx_description
1 polymer ?
#
loop_
_entity_poly.entity_id
_entity_poly.type
_entity_poly.pdbx_seq_one_letter_code
_entity_poly.pdbx_strand_id
1 'polypeptide(L)'
;MNPIQNLLLYDDDSAGNQQFRLTYFLQPLANYVVVMSTYVQYQAGTFSLIATGPAVINFTPNSTILIQSNYTSSLTTYSPTTCHPDMCSNSNFYYEAIKINVFVAGVYTIACSSSIDTYGFLFNSTFDPTNPTKNLLVSDDDGAGNQQFKLVYFLQPSINYTVIATTYYPFISGSFSLIATGPGVVYFTRISSSNMTAVSGNLSFYGVQLNFDTQALSNDWSLCYNDTYNVILNSSFLISVLEICNKQKLMLGCRPVGSSLLSVAAMGLRGDVLYSCGESTSCTHIANGVGWYFAYEYSWGFVNNNDIVYRYACDTTSTNPIYRLCWTTLSAHGGYRCGNITGLSSSTTYQRVIYHSN
;
A
#
# COMPACT_ATOMS: atom_id res chain seq x y z
N MET A 1 1.02 -6.54 -32.61
CA MET A 1 1.47 -7.20 -33.85
C MET A 1 0.40 -8.20 -34.24
N ASN A 2 0.02 -8.28 -35.53
CA ASN A 2 -0.91 -9.31 -36.00
C ASN A 2 -0.16 -10.66 -36.05
N PRO A 3 -0.48 -11.63 -35.19
CA PRO A 3 0.29 -12.88 -35.07
C PRO A 3 0.21 -13.78 -36.31
N ILE A 4 -0.69 -13.46 -37.25
CA ILE A 4 -0.94 -14.25 -38.48
C ILE A 4 -0.11 -13.71 -39.66
N GLN A 5 0.50 -12.53 -39.51
CA GLN A 5 1.35 -11.95 -40.53
C GLN A 5 2.65 -12.78 -40.61
N ASN A 6 2.74 -13.65 -41.63
CA ASN A 6 3.77 -14.69 -41.86
C ASN A 6 3.46 -16.11 -41.34
N LEU A 7 2.22 -16.41 -40.98
CA LEU A 7 1.81 -17.78 -40.66
C LEU A 7 1.81 -18.65 -41.92
N LEU A 8 2.57 -19.75 -41.92
CA LEU A 8 2.61 -20.70 -43.04
C LEU A 8 1.58 -21.83 -42.89
N LEU A 9 1.41 -22.36 -41.67
CA LEU A 9 0.47 -23.41 -41.30
C LEU A 9 0.26 -23.44 -39.79
N TYR A 10 -0.88 -23.99 -39.35
CA TYR A 10 -1.23 -24.22 -37.94
C TYR A 10 -2.05 -25.50 -37.83
N ASP A 11 -1.99 -26.17 -36.68
CA ASP A 11 -2.73 -27.38 -36.36
C ASP A 11 -2.71 -27.58 -34.83
N ASP A 12 -3.71 -28.26 -34.28
CA ASP A 12 -3.84 -28.51 -32.83
C ASP A 12 -4.19 -29.96 -32.46
N ASP A 13 -4.63 -30.82 -33.39
CA ASP A 13 -5.08 -32.17 -33.05
C ASP A 13 -4.74 -33.31 -34.05
N SER A 14 -4.02 -33.03 -35.14
CA SER A 14 -3.80 -34.01 -36.22
C SER A 14 -2.75 -35.11 -35.95
N ALA A 15 -2.06 -35.11 -34.80
CA ALA A 15 -1.07 -36.13 -34.42
C ALA A 15 -1.61 -37.20 -33.45
N GLY A 16 -2.89 -37.15 -33.09
CA GLY A 16 -3.48 -38.01 -32.06
C GLY A 16 -3.18 -37.51 -30.64
N ASN A 17 -3.98 -37.94 -29.66
CA ASN A 17 -3.94 -37.43 -28.27
C ASN A 17 -3.99 -35.89 -28.17
N GLN A 18 -4.74 -35.23 -29.07
CA GLN A 18 -4.89 -33.77 -29.11
C GLN A 18 -3.53 -33.05 -29.26
N GLN A 19 -2.63 -33.63 -30.06
CA GLN A 19 -1.34 -33.03 -30.40
C GLN A 19 -1.31 -32.63 -31.87
N PHE A 20 -0.54 -31.61 -32.22
CA PHE A 20 -0.45 -31.12 -33.59
C PHE A 20 0.54 -31.92 -34.45
N ARG A 21 0.28 -31.99 -35.77
CA ARG A 21 1.18 -32.48 -36.81
C ARG A 21 1.21 -31.49 -37.98
N LEU A 22 2.39 -30.90 -38.20
CA LEU A 22 2.64 -29.98 -39.32
C LEU A 22 3.41 -30.67 -40.44
N THR A 23 2.94 -30.55 -41.69
CA THR A 23 3.63 -31.04 -42.89
C THR A 23 3.83 -29.89 -43.86
N TYR A 24 5.08 -29.55 -44.18
CA TYR A 24 5.40 -28.43 -45.07
C TYR A 24 6.69 -28.66 -45.86
N PHE A 25 6.78 -28.06 -47.04
CA PHE A 25 8.00 -28.06 -47.85
C PHE A 25 8.96 -26.97 -47.37
N LEU A 26 10.07 -27.36 -46.74
CA LEU A 26 11.10 -26.43 -46.25
C LEU A 26 12.21 -26.25 -47.27
N GLN A 27 12.58 -25.00 -47.54
CA GLN A 27 13.69 -24.65 -48.42
C GLN A 27 15.02 -24.76 -47.67
N PRO A 28 16.09 -25.27 -48.32
CA PRO A 28 17.42 -25.30 -47.70
C PRO A 28 17.92 -23.88 -47.41
N LEU A 29 18.66 -23.72 -46.30
CA LEU A 29 19.26 -22.46 -45.81
C LEU A 29 18.26 -21.35 -45.45
N ALA A 30 16.96 -21.63 -45.42
CA ALA A 30 15.94 -20.73 -44.90
C ALA A 30 15.72 -20.96 -43.39
N ASN A 31 15.40 -19.87 -42.68
CA ASN A 31 15.06 -19.93 -41.25
C ASN A 31 13.54 -20.00 -41.08
N TYR A 32 13.09 -20.96 -40.28
CA TYR A 32 11.67 -21.15 -39.94
C TYR A 32 11.50 -21.09 -38.43
N VAL A 33 10.37 -20.54 -37.98
CA VAL A 33 10.02 -20.48 -36.55
C VAL A 33 8.81 -21.37 -36.33
N VAL A 34 8.95 -22.34 -35.42
CA VAL A 34 7.81 -23.09 -34.88
C VAL A 34 7.42 -22.45 -33.55
N VAL A 35 6.15 -22.06 -33.42
CA VAL A 35 5.59 -21.55 -32.17
C VAL A 35 4.66 -22.62 -31.62
N MET A 36 4.93 -23.09 -30.40
CA MET A 36 4.06 -24.00 -29.67
C MET A 36 3.31 -23.23 -28.60
N SER A 37 2.00 -23.43 -28.52
CA SER A 37 1.14 -22.95 -27.45
C SER A 37 0.18 -24.05 -27.01
N THR A 38 -0.35 -23.93 -25.80
CA THR A 38 -1.44 -24.79 -25.34
C THR A 38 -2.77 -24.30 -25.89
N TYR A 39 -3.70 -25.22 -26.15
CA TYR A 39 -5.08 -24.88 -26.51
C TYR A 39 -5.82 -24.24 -25.32
N VAL A 40 -5.58 -24.76 -24.11
CA VAL A 40 -6.14 -24.21 -22.86
C VAL A 40 -5.26 -23.05 -22.38
N GLN A 41 -5.90 -21.95 -21.99
CA GLN A 41 -5.22 -20.79 -21.43
C GLN A 41 -4.49 -21.14 -20.13
N TYR A 42 -3.29 -20.57 -19.94
CA TYR A 42 -2.46 -20.68 -18.73
C TYR A 42 -1.96 -22.09 -18.38
N GLN A 43 -2.15 -23.08 -19.26
CA GLN A 43 -1.60 -24.42 -19.06
C GLN A 43 -0.09 -24.42 -19.34
N ALA A 44 0.68 -25.13 -18.49
CA ALA A 44 2.12 -25.32 -18.65
C ALA A 44 2.48 -26.81 -18.53
N GLY A 45 3.54 -27.23 -19.21
CA GLY A 45 4.00 -28.61 -19.19
C GLY A 45 5.29 -28.79 -19.99
N THR A 46 5.90 -29.97 -19.87
CA THR A 46 7.03 -30.37 -20.72
C THR A 46 6.51 -30.85 -22.07
N PHE A 47 7.31 -30.65 -23.11
CA PHE A 47 7.00 -31.13 -24.46
C PHE A 47 8.26 -31.66 -25.15
N SER A 48 8.05 -32.42 -26.24
CA SER A 48 9.11 -32.83 -27.15
C SER A 48 8.65 -32.59 -28.58
N LEU A 49 9.56 -32.12 -29.44
CA LEU A 49 9.32 -31.98 -30.88
C LEU A 49 10.06 -33.07 -31.62
N ILE A 50 9.35 -33.73 -32.53
CA ILE A 50 9.91 -34.74 -33.42
C ILE A 50 9.76 -34.20 -34.84
N ALA A 51 10.88 -34.04 -35.54
CA ALA A 51 10.90 -33.74 -36.97
C ALA A 51 11.40 -34.95 -37.73
N THR A 52 10.71 -35.30 -38.79
CA THR A 52 11.13 -36.30 -39.77
C THR A 52 11.15 -35.68 -41.16
N GLY A 53 12.14 -36.05 -41.96
CA GLY A 53 12.32 -35.46 -43.28
C GLY A 53 13.53 -36.04 -44.01
N PRO A 54 13.76 -35.61 -45.26
CA PRO A 54 14.87 -36.07 -46.08
C PRO A 54 16.25 -35.61 -45.58
N ALA A 55 16.30 -34.67 -44.64
CA ALA A 55 17.52 -34.17 -44.00
C ALA A 55 17.28 -33.89 -42.51
N VAL A 56 18.37 -33.80 -41.74
CA VAL A 56 18.32 -33.46 -40.32
C VAL A 56 17.82 -32.02 -40.14
N ILE A 57 16.79 -31.86 -39.31
CA ILE A 57 16.33 -30.54 -38.86
C ILE A 57 16.97 -30.27 -37.51
N ASN A 58 17.80 -29.21 -37.44
CA ASN A 58 18.37 -28.74 -36.19
C ASN A 58 17.39 -27.78 -35.52
N PHE A 59 16.81 -28.19 -34.40
CA PHE A 59 16.08 -27.28 -33.54
C PHE A 59 17.08 -26.48 -32.70
N THR A 60 17.30 -25.23 -33.08
CA THR A 60 17.87 -24.25 -32.16
C THR A 60 16.72 -23.62 -31.40
N PRO A 61 16.52 -23.92 -30.10
CA PRO A 61 15.60 -23.12 -29.31
C PRO A 61 16.04 -21.67 -29.49
N ASN A 62 15.07 -20.81 -29.80
CA ASN A 62 15.28 -19.39 -29.59
C ASN A 62 15.28 -19.22 -28.07
N SER A 63 16.40 -19.63 -27.45
CA SER A 63 16.60 -19.61 -26.02
C SER A 63 16.56 -18.15 -25.64
N THR A 64 15.37 -17.65 -25.30
CA THR A 64 15.25 -16.51 -24.44
C THR A 64 16.02 -16.90 -23.20
N ILE A 65 17.23 -16.35 -23.05
CA ILE A 65 17.98 -16.43 -21.80
C ILE A 65 16.99 -16.00 -20.73
N LEU A 66 16.56 -16.96 -19.90
CA LEU A 66 15.67 -16.63 -18.81
C LEU A 66 16.51 -15.87 -17.80
N ILE A 67 16.27 -14.57 -17.74
CA ILE A 67 16.94 -13.70 -16.79
C ILE A 67 16.22 -13.86 -15.46
N GLN A 68 17.00 -14.20 -14.43
CA GLN A 68 16.49 -14.28 -13.06
C GLN A 68 16.69 -12.92 -12.37
N SER A 69 15.64 -12.44 -11.71
CA SER A 69 15.66 -11.27 -10.85
C SER A 69 15.12 -11.65 -9.47
N ASN A 70 15.77 -11.19 -8.40
CA ASN A 70 15.41 -11.55 -7.04
C ASN A 70 14.97 -10.32 -6.26
N TYR A 71 14.03 -10.52 -5.33
CA TYR A 71 13.60 -9.53 -4.35
C TYR A 71 13.37 -10.20 -3.01
N THR A 72 13.85 -9.60 -1.93
CA THR A 72 13.69 -10.17 -0.57
C THR A 72 13.13 -9.12 0.37
N SER A 73 12.17 -9.51 1.20
CA SER A 73 11.60 -8.65 2.24
C SER A 73 11.04 -9.49 3.39
N SER A 74 10.36 -8.84 4.34
CA SER A 74 9.65 -9.51 5.42
C SER A 74 8.28 -8.88 5.66
N LEU A 75 7.30 -9.75 5.90
CA LEU A 75 6.03 -9.37 6.50
C LEU A 75 6.21 -9.27 8.00
N THR A 76 5.76 -8.17 8.59
CA THR A 76 5.89 -7.89 10.02
C THR A 76 4.55 -7.44 10.58
N THR A 77 4.43 -7.33 11.91
CA THR A 77 3.25 -6.75 12.55
C THR A 77 2.99 -5.28 12.21
N TYR A 78 3.96 -4.60 11.57
CA TYR A 78 3.82 -3.23 11.06
C TYR A 78 3.47 -3.18 9.57
N SER A 79 3.41 -4.32 8.88
CA SER A 79 2.98 -4.37 7.48
C SER A 79 1.50 -4.01 7.38
N PRO A 80 1.06 -3.35 6.30
CA PRO A 80 -0.36 -3.07 6.08
C PRO A 80 -1.13 -4.38 5.99
N THR A 81 -2.43 -4.35 6.35
CA THR A 81 -3.30 -5.51 6.26
C THR A 81 -4.28 -5.41 5.10
N THR A 82 -4.61 -6.56 4.53
CA THR A 82 -5.65 -6.72 3.50
C THR A 82 -6.53 -7.91 3.84
N CYS A 83 -7.62 -8.09 3.09
CA CYS A 83 -8.32 -9.36 2.97
C CYS A 83 -7.89 -10.10 1.69
N HIS A 84 -8.14 -11.41 1.64
CA HIS A 84 -8.02 -12.18 0.42
C HIS A 84 -9.21 -11.90 -0.51
N PRO A 85 -9.03 -11.91 -1.84
CA PRO A 85 -10.11 -11.69 -2.80
C PRO A 85 -11.33 -12.60 -2.59
N ASP A 86 -11.12 -13.83 -2.10
CA ASP A 86 -12.17 -14.82 -1.88
C ASP A 86 -12.88 -14.66 -0.52
N MET A 87 -12.30 -13.90 0.41
CA MET A 87 -12.79 -13.76 1.79
C MET A 87 -12.50 -12.36 2.37
N CYS A 88 -13.43 -11.42 2.18
CA CYS A 88 -13.36 -10.07 2.76
C CYS A 88 -14.43 -9.85 3.83
N SER A 89 -14.16 -10.37 5.03
CA SER A 89 -14.97 -10.08 6.22
C SER A 89 -14.19 -9.41 7.36
N ASN A 90 -12.84 -9.50 7.38
CA ASN A 90 -11.94 -8.73 8.26
C ASN A 90 -10.52 -8.64 7.63
N SER A 91 -9.83 -7.48 7.77
CA SER A 91 -8.48 -7.24 7.20
C SER A 91 -7.36 -7.75 8.11
N ASN A 92 -7.07 -9.05 8.04
CA ASN A 92 -6.19 -9.73 8.99
C ASN A 92 -4.89 -10.29 8.38
N PHE A 93 -4.59 -9.99 7.13
CA PHE A 93 -3.44 -10.54 6.42
C PHE A 93 -2.41 -9.46 6.16
N TYR A 94 -1.21 -9.59 6.73
CA TYR A 94 -0.11 -8.70 6.43
C TYR A 94 0.32 -8.87 4.99
N TYR A 95 0.43 -7.78 4.25
CA TYR A 95 0.89 -7.84 2.87
C TYR A 95 2.00 -6.84 2.59
N GLU A 96 2.69 -7.10 1.49
CA GLU A 96 3.59 -6.15 0.87
C GLU A 96 3.20 -5.97 -0.60
N ALA A 97 3.02 -4.72 -1.01
CA ALA A 97 2.82 -4.38 -2.40
C ALA A 97 4.17 -4.10 -3.06
N ILE A 98 4.41 -4.68 -4.23
CA ILE A 98 5.66 -4.55 -4.97
C ILE A 98 5.32 -4.20 -6.41
N LYS A 99 5.74 -3.01 -6.84
CA LYS A 99 5.66 -2.61 -8.25
C LYS A 99 6.71 -3.39 -9.02
N ILE A 100 6.32 -3.96 -10.16
CA ILE A 100 7.26 -4.58 -11.09
C ILE A 100 7.25 -3.82 -12.41
N ASN A 101 8.44 -3.63 -12.99
CA ASN A 101 8.62 -3.08 -14.34
C ASN A 101 9.45 -4.05 -15.18
N VAL A 102 9.03 -4.25 -16.42
CA VAL A 102 9.75 -5.04 -17.43
C VAL A 102 10.00 -4.19 -18.67
N PHE A 103 11.07 -4.49 -19.39
CA PHE A 103 11.41 -3.81 -20.66
C PHE A 103 11.34 -4.74 -21.87
N VAL A 104 11.14 -6.04 -21.65
CA VAL A 104 10.96 -7.05 -22.69
C VAL A 104 9.58 -7.66 -22.50
N ALA A 105 8.71 -7.57 -23.51
CA ALA A 105 7.41 -8.21 -23.47
C ALA A 105 7.56 -9.73 -23.52
N GLY A 106 6.77 -10.45 -22.72
CA GLY A 106 6.76 -11.91 -22.76
C GLY A 106 6.17 -12.54 -21.51
N VAL A 107 6.25 -13.86 -21.42
CA VAL A 107 5.79 -14.61 -20.25
C VAL A 107 6.85 -14.55 -19.15
N TYR A 108 6.45 -14.10 -17.97
CA TYR A 108 7.27 -14.11 -16.76
C TYR A 108 6.64 -15.04 -15.74
N THR A 109 7.49 -15.73 -14.98
CA THR A 109 7.13 -16.49 -13.79
C THR A 109 7.66 -15.76 -12.56
N ILE A 110 6.83 -15.50 -11.57
CA ILE A 110 7.20 -14.91 -10.27
C ILE A 110 6.84 -15.93 -9.20
N ALA A 111 7.84 -16.59 -8.65
CA ALA A 111 7.67 -17.60 -7.60
C ALA A 111 8.15 -17.06 -6.25
N CYS A 112 7.48 -17.45 -5.18
CA CYS A 112 7.89 -17.16 -3.82
C CYS A 112 8.73 -18.31 -3.23
N SER A 113 9.62 -17.96 -2.31
CA SER A 113 10.33 -18.91 -1.46
C SER A 113 10.37 -18.36 -0.03
N SER A 114 9.80 -19.11 0.90
CA SER A 114 9.75 -18.75 2.32
C SER A 114 9.59 -19.98 3.22
N SER A 115 9.67 -19.77 4.53
CA SER A 115 9.29 -20.73 5.57
C SER A 115 7.84 -20.56 6.04
N ILE A 116 7.13 -19.52 5.60
CA ILE A 116 5.70 -19.31 5.86
C ILE A 116 4.89 -19.68 4.62
N ASP A 117 3.62 -20.05 4.82
CA ASP A 117 2.67 -20.34 3.75
C ASP A 117 2.26 -19.04 3.04
N THR A 118 2.69 -18.85 1.78
CA THR A 118 2.56 -17.56 1.07
C THR A 118 1.49 -17.58 -0.02
N TYR A 119 0.70 -16.51 -0.11
CA TYR A 119 -0.29 -16.29 -1.15
C TYR A 119 0.12 -15.04 -1.95
N GLY A 120 0.22 -15.18 -3.28
CA GLY A 120 0.55 -14.11 -4.21
C GLY A 120 -0.63 -13.66 -5.07
N PHE A 121 -0.66 -12.37 -5.39
CA PHE A 121 -1.59 -11.79 -6.35
C PHE A 121 -0.84 -10.88 -7.33
N LEU A 122 -1.26 -10.86 -8.59
CA LEU A 122 -0.78 -9.92 -9.60
C LEU A 122 -1.94 -9.03 -10.06
N PHE A 123 -1.72 -7.71 -10.02
CA PHE A 123 -2.69 -6.71 -10.45
C PHE A 123 -2.20 -5.92 -11.66
N ASN A 124 -3.16 -5.49 -12.48
CA ASN A 124 -2.96 -4.44 -13.46
C ASN A 124 -3.08 -3.08 -12.75
N SER A 125 -2.05 -2.25 -12.85
CA SER A 125 -1.93 -0.97 -12.12
C SER A 125 -1.81 -1.16 -10.60
N THR A 126 -2.41 -0.26 -9.82
CA THR A 126 -2.34 -0.22 -8.36
C THR A 126 -3.31 -1.18 -7.69
N PHE A 127 -2.87 -1.82 -6.62
CA PHE A 127 -3.72 -2.57 -5.70
C PHE A 127 -4.60 -1.62 -4.86
N ASP A 128 -5.85 -2.00 -4.61
CA ASP A 128 -6.78 -1.33 -3.71
C ASP A 128 -7.15 -2.31 -2.58
N PRO A 129 -6.71 -2.08 -1.34
CA PRO A 129 -6.89 -3.04 -0.25
C PRO A 129 -8.35 -3.08 0.23
N THR A 130 -9.16 -2.08 -0.13
CA THR A 130 -10.60 -2.06 0.16
C THR A 130 -11.41 -2.81 -0.89
N ASN A 131 -10.80 -3.13 -2.02
CA ASN A 131 -11.41 -3.87 -3.13
C ASN A 131 -10.38 -4.78 -3.81
N PRO A 132 -9.97 -5.89 -3.14
CA PRO A 132 -8.84 -6.71 -3.57
C PRO A 132 -9.11 -7.57 -4.81
N THR A 133 -10.32 -7.53 -5.38
CA THR A 133 -10.63 -8.16 -6.67
C THR A 133 -10.46 -7.19 -7.84
N LYS A 134 -10.42 -5.88 -7.58
CA LYS A 134 -10.31 -4.85 -8.63
C LYS A 134 -8.95 -4.94 -9.31
N ASN A 135 -8.97 -5.11 -10.63
CA ASN A 135 -7.79 -5.24 -11.49
C ASN A 135 -6.91 -6.47 -11.23
N LEU A 136 -7.41 -7.48 -10.51
CA LEU A 136 -6.70 -8.74 -10.30
C LEU A 136 -6.52 -9.46 -11.65
N LEU A 137 -5.31 -9.94 -11.93
CA LEU A 137 -4.95 -10.65 -13.16
C LEU A 137 -4.76 -12.14 -12.93
N VAL A 138 -4.02 -12.50 -11.88
CA VAL A 138 -3.77 -13.89 -11.48
C VAL A 138 -3.44 -13.93 -9.99
N SER A 139 -3.78 -15.04 -9.34
CA SER A 139 -3.48 -15.32 -7.95
C SER A 139 -3.13 -16.79 -7.79
N ASP A 140 -2.30 -17.11 -6.82
CA ASP A 140 -1.84 -18.48 -6.54
C ASP A 140 -1.27 -18.56 -5.12
N ASP A 141 -1.38 -19.69 -4.43
CA ASP A 141 -0.87 -19.93 -3.08
C ASP A 141 0.08 -21.14 -2.95
N ASP A 142 0.05 -22.09 -3.88
CA ASP A 142 0.84 -23.33 -3.76
C ASP A 142 1.61 -23.76 -5.03
N GLY A 143 1.48 -23.03 -6.14
CA GLY A 143 1.99 -23.42 -7.45
C GLY A 143 3.52 -23.47 -7.61
N ALA A 144 4.30 -22.99 -6.63
CA ALA A 144 5.76 -23.16 -6.57
C ALA A 144 6.20 -24.38 -5.75
N GLY A 145 5.27 -25.10 -5.12
CA GLY A 145 5.55 -26.17 -4.17
C GLY A 145 5.99 -25.64 -2.80
N ASN A 146 6.02 -26.52 -1.79
CA ASN A 146 6.28 -26.15 -0.39
C ASN A 146 5.35 -25.03 0.14
N GLN A 147 4.08 -25.00 -0.30
CA GLN A 147 3.09 -23.99 0.11
C GLN A 147 3.51 -22.55 -0.25
N GLN A 148 4.13 -22.40 -1.43
CA GLN A 148 4.55 -21.10 -1.93
C GLN A 148 3.87 -20.81 -3.26
N PHE A 149 3.49 -19.55 -3.46
CA PHE A 149 2.85 -19.13 -4.70
C PHE A 149 3.79 -19.08 -5.91
N LYS A 150 3.19 -19.22 -7.09
CA LYS A 150 3.79 -19.04 -8.42
C LYS A 150 2.82 -18.34 -9.37
N LEU A 151 3.12 -17.09 -9.69
CA LEU A 151 2.35 -16.29 -10.64
C LEU A 151 2.98 -16.41 -12.03
N VAL A 152 2.20 -16.79 -13.05
CA VAL A 152 2.65 -16.86 -14.45
C VAL A 152 1.78 -15.93 -15.29
N TYR A 153 2.40 -14.92 -15.92
CA TYR A 153 1.65 -13.92 -16.69
C TYR A 153 2.47 -13.31 -17.84
N PHE A 154 1.78 -12.90 -18.91
CA PHE A 154 2.40 -12.17 -20.02
C PHE A 154 2.51 -10.68 -19.68
N LEU A 155 3.72 -10.21 -19.36
CA LEU A 155 3.98 -8.81 -19.01
C LEU A 155 4.40 -8.01 -20.23
N GLN A 156 3.94 -6.75 -20.29
CA GLN A 156 4.29 -5.80 -21.34
C GLN A 156 5.07 -4.60 -20.77
N PRO A 157 6.05 -4.05 -21.52
CA PRO A 157 6.70 -2.80 -21.15
C PRO A 157 5.71 -1.64 -21.04
N SER A 158 6.04 -0.66 -20.20
CA SER A 158 5.25 0.56 -19.99
C SER A 158 3.86 0.35 -19.38
N ILE A 159 3.51 -0.87 -18.98
CA ILE A 159 2.35 -1.16 -18.13
C ILE A 159 2.80 -1.26 -16.68
N ASN A 160 2.05 -0.62 -15.77
CA ASN A 160 2.28 -0.74 -14.35
C ASN A 160 1.66 -2.06 -13.86
N TYR A 161 2.46 -2.92 -13.26
CA TYR A 161 1.97 -4.12 -12.58
C TYR A 161 2.36 -4.08 -11.10
N THR A 162 1.48 -4.61 -10.25
CA THR A 162 1.72 -4.72 -8.81
C THR A 162 1.57 -6.16 -8.38
N VAL A 163 2.60 -6.70 -7.74
CA VAL A 163 2.57 -8.00 -7.04
C VAL A 163 2.24 -7.72 -5.58
N ILE A 164 1.27 -8.46 -5.04
CA ILE A 164 1.02 -8.50 -3.59
C ILE A 164 1.56 -9.83 -3.07
N ALA A 165 2.49 -9.76 -2.12
CA ALA A 165 2.93 -10.90 -1.34
C ALA A 165 2.24 -10.86 0.03
N THR A 166 1.48 -11.89 0.37
CA THR A 166 0.80 -12.07 1.66
C THR A 166 0.91 -13.53 2.10
N THR A 167 0.19 -13.92 3.15
CA THR A 167 0.17 -15.28 3.70
C THR A 167 -1.20 -15.93 3.55
N TYR A 168 -1.25 -17.26 3.42
CA TYR A 168 -2.52 -17.99 3.35
C TYR A 168 -3.33 -17.88 4.66
N TYR A 169 -2.65 -17.91 5.81
CA TYR A 169 -3.25 -17.72 7.13
C TYR A 169 -3.09 -16.27 7.65
N PRO A 170 -4.05 -15.76 8.45
CA PRO A 170 -4.01 -14.41 8.97
C PRO A 170 -2.94 -14.21 10.05
N PHE A 171 -2.46 -12.98 10.21
CA PHE A 171 -1.48 -12.54 11.21
C PHE A 171 -0.14 -13.28 11.20
N ILE A 172 0.21 -13.92 10.09
CA ILE A 172 1.50 -14.58 9.92
C ILE A 172 2.54 -13.57 9.42
N SER A 173 3.68 -13.51 10.10
CA SER A 173 4.83 -12.69 9.74
C SER A 173 6.03 -13.58 9.42
N GLY A 174 6.89 -13.15 8.52
CA GLY A 174 8.11 -13.86 8.17
C GLY A 174 8.81 -13.28 6.95
N SER A 175 10.03 -13.71 6.71
CA SER A 175 10.84 -13.29 5.55
C SER A 175 10.44 -14.07 4.30
N PHE A 176 10.37 -13.42 3.15
CA PHE A 176 10.12 -14.07 1.87
C PHE A 176 11.09 -13.59 0.79
N SER A 177 11.29 -14.42 -0.22
CA SER A 177 12.04 -14.09 -1.43
C SER A 177 11.18 -14.32 -2.66
N LEU A 178 11.07 -13.33 -3.53
CA LEU A 178 10.51 -13.47 -4.87
C LEU A 178 11.63 -13.74 -5.86
N ILE A 179 11.40 -14.73 -6.72
CA ILE A 179 12.28 -15.14 -7.81
C ILE A 179 11.48 -14.98 -9.09
N ALA A 180 11.79 -13.94 -9.87
CA ALA A 180 11.20 -13.74 -11.18
C ALA A 180 12.12 -14.27 -12.27
N THR A 181 11.57 -15.06 -13.20
CA THR A 181 12.26 -15.56 -14.38
C THR A 181 11.46 -15.22 -15.64
N GLY A 182 12.13 -14.77 -16.69
CA GLY A 182 11.49 -14.40 -17.94
C GLY A 182 12.48 -13.88 -18.98
N PRO A 183 12.00 -13.34 -20.11
CA PRO A 183 12.85 -12.90 -21.21
C PRO A 183 13.65 -11.61 -20.93
N GLY A 184 13.49 -10.99 -19.76
CA GLY A 184 14.14 -9.73 -19.37
C GLY A 184 14.34 -9.60 -17.86
N VAL A 185 15.11 -8.59 -17.43
CA VAL A 185 15.22 -8.22 -16.01
C VAL A 185 13.88 -7.70 -15.51
N VAL A 186 13.47 -8.13 -14.31
CA VAL A 186 12.32 -7.58 -13.59
C VAL A 186 12.84 -6.62 -12.52
N TYR A 187 12.43 -5.36 -12.62
CA TYR A 187 12.76 -4.34 -11.63
C TYR A 187 11.67 -4.28 -10.58
N PHE A 188 12.00 -4.73 -9.37
CA PHE A 188 11.12 -4.65 -8.21
C PHE A 188 11.28 -3.30 -7.52
N THR A 189 10.17 -2.70 -7.12
CA THR A 189 10.16 -1.52 -6.27
C THR A 189 9.11 -1.75 -5.20
N ARG A 190 9.55 -1.84 -3.94
CA ARG A 190 8.64 -1.92 -2.81
C ARG A 190 7.69 -0.74 -2.86
N ILE A 191 6.41 -1.03 -2.95
CA ILE A 191 5.36 -0.06 -2.67
C ILE A 191 5.21 -0.14 -1.15
N SER A 192 6.07 0.60 -0.45
CA SER A 192 5.83 0.92 0.95
C SER A 192 4.40 1.46 1.04
N SER A 193 3.74 1.29 2.18
CA SER A 193 2.42 1.89 2.47
C SER A 193 2.33 3.41 2.22
N SER A 194 3.43 4.05 1.82
CA SER A 194 3.52 5.36 1.19
C SER A 194 3.18 5.43 -0.32
N ASN A 195 2.70 4.38 -1.01
CA ASN A 195 2.41 4.44 -2.47
C ASN A 195 1.19 3.62 -2.96
N MET A 196 0.38 3.04 -2.07
CA MET A 196 -1.03 2.75 -2.38
C MET A 196 -1.86 3.93 -1.87
N THR A 197 -1.88 5.00 -2.68
CA THR A 197 -2.45 6.32 -2.35
C THR A 197 -2.19 6.77 -0.90
N ALA A 198 -0.94 6.88 -0.52
CA ALA A 198 -0.52 7.78 0.54
C ALA A 198 0.49 8.71 -0.09
N VAL A 199 0.26 10.01 -0.05
CA VAL A 199 1.31 10.95 -0.38
C VAL A 199 2.48 10.67 0.55
N SER A 200 3.67 10.46 -0.03
CA SER A 200 4.92 10.47 0.74
C SER A 200 5.04 11.85 1.35
N GLY A 201 4.38 12.01 2.48
CA GLY A 201 4.46 13.21 3.24
C GLY A 201 5.80 13.21 3.91
N ASN A 202 6.73 14.01 3.38
CA ASN A 202 7.74 14.61 4.25
C ASN A 202 6.96 15.35 5.36
N LEU A 203 6.66 14.64 6.44
CA LEU A 203 6.24 15.25 7.70
C LEU A 203 7.49 15.91 8.24
N SER A 204 7.42 17.21 8.54
CA SER A 204 8.57 18.00 8.95
C SER A 204 9.17 17.52 10.29
N PHE A 205 8.42 16.78 11.11
CA PHE A 205 8.93 16.12 12.31
C PHE A 205 8.14 14.87 12.71
N TYR A 206 8.75 14.05 13.56
CA TYR A 206 8.18 12.84 14.18
C TYR A 206 7.81 13.09 15.65
N GLY A 207 6.73 12.46 16.11
CA GLY A 207 6.28 12.51 17.50
C GLY A 207 5.66 13.84 17.93
N VAL A 208 5.37 13.95 19.22
CA VAL A 208 4.90 15.19 19.85
C VAL A 208 6.08 16.12 20.11
N GLN A 209 6.01 17.35 19.59
CA GLN A 209 7.02 18.38 19.77
C GLN A 209 6.57 19.41 20.81
N LEU A 210 7.50 19.87 21.64
CA LEU A 210 7.31 20.91 22.63
C LEU A 210 8.01 22.19 22.16
N ASN A 211 7.45 23.36 22.51
CA ASN A 211 8.03 24.66 22.14
C ASN A 211 8.37 24.77 20.65
N PHE A 212 7.49 24.25 19.79
CA PHE A 212 7.74 24.10 18.36
C PHE A 212 7.67 25.46 17.66
N ASP A 213 8.75 25.83 16.96
CA ASP A 213 8.78 27.02 16.11
C ASP A 213 8.17 26.69 14.74
N THR A 214 7.10 27.38 14.41
CA THR A 214 6.40 27.24 13.12
C THR A 214 7.27 27.60 11.92
N GLN A 215 8.36 28.35 12.11
CA GLN A 215 9.36 28.61 11.06
C GLN A 215 10.17 27.36 10.67
N ALA A 216 10.16 26.30 11.48
CA ALA A 216 10.78 25.02 11.14
C ALA A 216 9.94 24.19 10.15
N LEU A 217 8.70 24.60 9.86
CA LEU A 217 7.90 23.98 8.82
C LEU A 217 8.47 24.32 7.44
N SER A 218 8.44 23.35 6.54
CA SER A 218 8.74 23.59 5.13
C SER A 218 7.68 24.49 4.48
N ASN A 219 8.06 25.15 3.38
CA ASN A 219 7.26 26.19 2.73
C ASN A 219 5.88 25.73 2.18
N ASP A 220 5.64 24.42 2.12
CA ASP A 220 4.37 23.79 1.69
C ASP A 220 3.28 23.82 2.78
N TRP A 221 3.66 24.02 4.05
CA TRP A 221 2.73 24.15 5.15
C TRP A 221 2.12 25.54 5.24
N SER A 222 0.81 25.58 5.48
CA SER A 222 0.07 26.83 5.72
C SER A 222 -0.88 26.69 6.91
N LEU A 223 -1.05 27.77 7.67
CA LEU A 223 -2.09 27.85 8.70
C LEU A 223 -3.46 27.87 8.03
N CYS A 224 -4.33 26.93 8.37
CA CYS A 224 -5.68 26.82 7.78
C CYS A 224 -6.78 27.11 8.81
N TYR A 225 -6.48 27.03 10.10
CA TYR A 225 -7.41 27.39 11.17
C TYR A 225 -6.66 27.90 12.40
N ASN A 226 -7.20 28.95 13.01
CA ASN A 226 -6.72 29.50 14.26
C ASN A 226 -7.90 30.14 15.01
N ASP A 227 -8.07 29.77 16.28
CA ASP A 227 -9.07 30.40 17.15
C ASP A 227 -8.71 30.25 18.63
N THR A 228 -9.30 31.06 19.50
CA THR A 228 -9.15 30.93 20.94
C THR A 228 -9.94 29.75 21.50
N TYR A 229 -9.47 29.23 22.64
CA TYR A 229 -10.05 28.03 23.26
C TYR A 229 -11.49 28.24 23.78
N ASN A 230 -11.95 29.48 23.96
CA ASN A 230 -13.34 29.79 24.32
C ASN A 230 -14.34 29.59 23.17
N VAL A 231 -13.88 29.47 21.92
CA VAL A 231 -14.78 29.25 20.78
C VAL A 231 -15.23 27.79 20.74
N ILE A 232 -16.54 27.56 20.65
CA ILE A 232 -17.14 26.23 20.61
C ILE A 232 -16.87 25.59 19.25
N LEU A 233 -16.30 24.38 19.22
CA LEU A 233 -16.00 23.61 18.00
C LEU A 233 -16.97 22.44 17.85
N ASN A 234 -18.27 22.74 17.74
CA ASN A 234 -19.28 21.71 17.54
C ASN A 234 -19.10 20.99 16.18
N SER A 235 -19.80 19.87 15.99
CA SER A 235 -19.68 19.02 14.80
C SER A 235 -19.88 19.79 13.47
N SER A 236 -20.87 20.66 13.39
CA SER A 236 -21.13 21.47 12.19
C SER A 236 -19.98 22.42 11.88
N PHE A 237 -19.47 23.15 12.88
CA PHE A 237 -18.35 24.06 12.68
C PHE A 237 -17.05 23.31 12.39
N LEU A 238 -16.83 22.15 13.02
CA LEU A 238 -15.69 21.29 12.77
C LEU A 238 -15.66 20.80 11.31
N ILE A 239 -16.81 20.46 10.71
CA ILE A 239 -16.89 20.12 9.28
C ILE A 239 -16.38 21.28 8.43
N SER A 240 -16.86 22.50 8.65
CA SER A 240 -16.37 23.68 7.90
C SER A 240 -14.88 23.95 8.11
N VAL A 241 -14.36 23.74 9.33
CA VAL A 241 -12.92 23.83 9.60
C VAL A 241 -12.15 22.79 8.79
N LEU A 242 -12.64 21.55 8.71
CA LEU A 242 -11.99 20.46 7.96
C LEU A 242 -12.10 20.62 6.43
N GLU A 243 -13.12 21.32 5.93
CA GLU A 243 -13.25 21.74 4.52
C GLU A 243 -12.22 22.80 4.13
N ILE A 244 -11.86 23.70 5.05
CA ILE A 244 -10.78 24.68 4.85
C ILE A 244 -9.42 24.00 5.01
N CYS A 245 -9.24 23.25 6.09
CA CYS A 245 -8.06 22.48 6.39
C CYS A 245 -8.01 21.17 5.60
N ASN A 246 -8.17 21.18 4.27
CA ASN A 246 -8.49 19.99 3.47
C ASN A 246 -7.30 19.22 2.84
N LYS A 247 -6.06 19.59 3.14
CA LYS A 247 -4.87 18.94 2.56
C LYS A 247 -4.56 17.59 3.24
N GLN A 248 -3.64 16.85 2.64
CA GLN A 248 -3.33 15.45 2.97
C GLN A 248 -2.56 15.26 4.29
N LYS A 249 -1.93 16.31 4.81
CA LYS A 249 -1.25 16.34 6.11
C LYS A 249 -1.90 17.39 6.99
N LEU A 250 -1.98 17.10 8.28
CA LEU A 250 -2.44 18.02 9.30
C LEU A 250 -1.41 18.12 10.42
N MET A 251 -1.24 19.32 10.96
CA MET A 251 -0.52 19.55 12.21
C MET A 251 -1.47 20.28 13.16
N LEU A 252 -1.70 19.67 14.32
CA LEU A 252 -2.42 20.31 15.41
C LEU A 252 -1.42 20.91 16.38
N GLY A 253 -1.76 22.07 16.93
CA GLY A 253 -1.01 22.62 18.03
C GLY A 253 -1.80 23.67 18.80
N CYS A 254 -1.19 24.16 19.87
CA CYS A 254 -1.75 25.21 20.69
C CYS A 254 -0.66 26.10 21.26
N ARG A 255 -1.03 27.32 21.63
CA ARG A 255 -0.12 28.33 22.19
C ARG A 255 -0.87 29.41 22.96
N PRO A 256 -0.18 30.18 23.81
CA PRO A 256 -0.67 31.49 24.23
C PRO A 256 -0.93 32.40 23.03
N VAL A 257 -1.92 33.28 23.13
CA VAL A 257 -2.18 34.33 22.15
C VAL A 257 -0.95 35.25 22.05
N GLY A 258 -0.51 35.55 20.83
CA GLY A 258 0.68 36.36 20.56
C GLY A 258 2.02 35.61 20.55
N SER A 259 2.08 34.35 20.99
CA SER A 259 3.31 33.54 20.92
C SER A 259 3.65 33.11 19.49
N SER A 260 4.92 33.17 19.10
CA SER A 260 5.41 32.56 17.85
C SER A 260 5.60 31.03 17.98
N LEU A 261 5.84 30.54 19.19
CA LEU A 261 6.05 29.12 19.49
C LEU A 261 4.74 28.42 19.86
N LEU A 262 4.58 27.19 19.36
CA LEU A 262 3.56 26.25 19.82
C LEU A 262 4.03 25.56 21.10
N SER A 263 3.22 25.62 22.16
CA SER A 263 3.54 24.95 23.43
C SER A 263 3.65 23.44 23.23
N VAL A 264 2.72 22.88 22.45
CA VAL A 264 2.76 21.49 22.01
C VAL A 264 2.21 21.41 20.58
N ALA A 265 2.83 20.59 19.74
CA ALA A 265 2.41 20.35 18.37
C ALA A 265 2.65 18.89 17.98
N ALA A 266 1.80 18.37 17.11
CA ALA A 266 1.94 17.05 16.50
C ALA A 266 1.45 17.11 15.06
N MET A 267 2.08 16.34 14.17
CA MET A 267 1.64 16.24 12.77
C MET A 267 1.51 14.79 12.32
N GLY A 268 0.64 14.58 11.34
CA GLY A 268 0.41 13.28 10.74
C GLY A 268 -0.29 13.41 9.39
N LEU A 269 -0.50 12.27 8.73
CA LEU A 269 -1.38 12.23 7.58
C LEU A 269 -2.81 12.53 8.05
N ARG A 270 -3.59 13.18 7.20
CA ARG A 270 -4.98 13.55 7.48
C ARG A 270 -5.80 12.36 7.98
N GLY A 271 -5.64 11.20 7.35
CA GLY A 271 -6.35 9.97 7.73
C GLY A 271 -6.02 9.51 9.16
N ASP A 272 -4.77 9.67 9.59
CA ASP A 272 -4.34 9.31 10.95
C ASP A 272 -4.82 10.33 11.98
N VAL A 273 -4.64 11.62 11.68
CA VAL A 273 -5.05 12.73 12.57
C VAL A 273 -6.56 12.77 12.78
N LEU A 274 -7.33 12.29 11.81
CA LEU A 274 -8.79 12.20 11.84
C LEU A 274 -9.30 10.76 12.05
N TYR A 275 -8.44 9.85 12.52
CA TYR A 275 -8.87 8.48 12.81
C TYR A 275 -9.97 8.49 13.88
N SER A 276 -11.16 8.00 13.50
CA SER A 276 -12.33 8.07 14.38
C SER A 276 -12.21 7.08 15.53
N CYS A 277 -12.17 7.62 16.74
CA CYS A 277 -12.24 6.88 17.99
C CYS A 277 -13.66 6.86 18.58
N GLY A 278 -14.63 7.51 17.94
CA GLY A 278 -15.98 7.71 18.47
C GLY A 278 -15.95 8.20 19.92
N GLU A 279 -16.87 7.69 20.72
CA GLU A 279 -17.04 8.00 22.15
C GLU A 279 -16.20 7.11 23.09
N SER A 280 -15.29 6.28 22.54
CA SER A 280 -14.43 5.44 23.38
C SER A 280 -13.54 6.31 24.28
N THR A 281 -13.59 6.05 25.58
CA THR A 281 -12.86 6.82 26.59
C THR A 281 -11.35 6.58 26.55
N SER A 282 -10.89 5.46 25.98
CA SER A 282 -9.48 5.04 25.98
C SER A 282 -8.87 4.84 24.59
N CYS A 283 -9.62 5.08 23.51
CA CYS A 283 -9.13 4.89 22.16
C CYS A 283 -8.03 5.90 21.80
N THR A 284 -6.95 5.36 21.22
CA THR A 284 -5.92 6.11 20.51
C THR A 284 -5.54 5.37 19.24
N HIS A 285 -5.15 6.10 18.20
CA HIS A 285 -4.59 5.58 16.95
C HIS A 285 -3.14 6.01 16.84
N ILE A 286 -2.22 5.05 16.76
CA ILE A 286 -0.79 5.34 16.76
C ILE A 286 -0.30 5.58 15.34
N ALA A 287 0.17 6.80 15.07
CA ALA A 287 0.78 7.15 13.79
C ALA A 287 1.79 8.31 13.96
N ASN A 288 2.88 8.28 13.17
CA ASN A 288 3.99 9.24 13.26
C ASN A 288 4.51 9.47 14.70
N GLY A 289 4.51 8.43 15.54
CA GLY A 289 4.97 8.53 16.94
C GLY A 289 4.02 9.29 17.87
N VAL A 290 2.74 9.42 17.51
CA VAL A 290 1.72 10.16 18.24
C VAL A 290 0.50 9.27 18.44
N GLY A 291 -0.13 9.34 19.62
CA GLY A 291 -1.43 8.72 19.86
C GLY A 291 -2.56 9.70 19.53
N TRP A 292 -3.15 9.57 18.35
CA TRP A 292 -4.25 10.40 17.87
C TRP A 292 -5.60 9.94 18.39
N TYR A 293 -6.52 10.87 18.60
CA TYR A 293 -7.93 10.55 18.79
C TYR A 293 -8.81 11.64 18.20
N PHE A 294 -9.85 11.22 17.50
CA PHE A 294 -10.79 12.13 16.86
C PHE A 294 -12.22 11.59 16.97
N ALA A 295 -13.18 12.50 17.11
CA ALA A 295 -14.59 12.25 16.89
C ALA A 295 -15.28 13.58 16.61
N TYR A 296 -16.26 13.56 15.69
CA TYR A 296 -17.04 14.76 15.37
C TYR A 296 -17.85 15.29 16.55
N GLU A 297 -18.27 14.41 17.47
CA GLU A 297 -19.16 14.73 18.59
C GLU A 297 -18.60 14.17 19.91
N TYR A 298 -17.33 14.42 20.21
CA TYR A 298 -16.73 14.04 21.49
C TYR A 298 -15.48 14.87 21.81
N SER A 299 -14.34 14.52 21.22
CA SER A 299 -13.07 15.21 21.38
C SER A 299 -12.12 14.95 20.23
N TRP A 300 -11.25 15.92 19.99
CA TRP A 300 -10.13 15.85 19.05
C TRP A 300 -8.83 16.24 19.74
N GLY A 301 -7.79 15.45 19.55
CA GLY A 301 -6.49 15.74 20.14
C GLY A 301 -5.48 14.64 19.95
N PHE A 302 -4.44 14.69 20.77
CA PHE A 302 -3.37 13.72 20.77
C PHE A 302 -2.68 13.59 22.13
N VAL A 303 -2.00 12.47 22.31
CA VAL A 303 -1.09 12.15 23.42
C VAL A 303 0.27 11.68 22.88
N ASN A 304 1.27 11.56 23.76
CA ASN A 304 2.53 10.92 23.38
C ASN A 304 2.30 9.45 22.97
N ASN A 305 3.21 8.87 22.21
CA ASN A 305 3.09 7.47 21.80
C ASN A 305 2.88 6.54 23.00
N ASN A 306 1.88 5.65 22.90
CA ASN A 306 1.49 4.66 23.93
C ASN A 306 1.02 5.25 25.28
N ASP A 307 0.82 6.56 25.39
CA ASP A 307 0.19 7.13 26.57
C ASP A 307 -1.29 6.72 26.65
N ILE A 308 -1.75 6.39 27.86
CA ILE A 308 -3.16 6.15 28.12
C ILE A 308 -3.92 7.48 28.09
N VAL A 309 -5.12 7.46 27.54
CA VAL A 309 -6.06 8.58 27.51
C VAL A 309 -7.32 8.24 28.31
N TYR A 310 -7.91 9.24 28.96
CA TYR A 310 -9.25 9.13 29.54
C TYR A 310 -10.11 10.31 29.03
N ARG A 311 -10.83 10.06 27.94
CA ARG A 311 -11.68 11.03 27.25
C ARG A 311 -13.06 11.00 27.89
N TYR A 312 -13.45 12.01 28.67
CA TYR A 312 -14.84 12.26 29.04
C TYR A 312 -15.21 13.64 28.51
N ALA A 313 -15.56 13.71 27.22
CA ALA A 313 -15.57 14.92 26.38
C ALA A 313 -14.20 15.60 26.17
N CYS A 314 -13.18 15.30 26.98
CA CYS A 314 -11.77 15.54 26.69
C CYS A 314 -10.85 14.66 27.54
N ASP A 315 -9.58 14.58 27.16
CA ASP A 315 -8.53 13.88 27.92
C ASP A 315 -8.23 14.58 29.26
N THR A 316 -8.48 13.89 30.36
CA THR A 316 -8.22 14.35 31.74
C THR A 316 -7.04 13.65 32.42
N THR A 317 -6.34 12.75 31.73
CA THR A 317 -5.20 12.02 32.31
C THR A 317 -4.01 12.96 32.60
N SER A 318 -3.29 12.68 33.69
CA SER A 318 -2.15 13.49 34.16
C SER A 318 -0.77 12.90 33.84
N THR A 319 -0.69 11.67 33.33
CA THR A 319 0.56 11.05 32.87
C THR A 319 1.16 11.87 31.72
N ASN A 320 2.44 12.21 31.75
CA ASN A 320 3.12 12.91 30.64
C ASN A 320 2.36 14.16 30.14
N PRO A 321 1.90 15.06 31.03
CA PRO A 321 0.85 16.02 30.72
C PRO A 321 1.28 17.07 29.70
N ILE A 322 2.58 17.35 29.60
CA ILE A 322 3.16 18.29 28.63
C ILE A 322 2.98 17.85 27.17
N TYR A 323 2.80 16.56 26.89
CA TYR A 323 2.71 15.99 25.53
C TYR A 323 1.27 15.79 25.03
N ARG A 324 0.31 16.52 25.61
CA ARG A 324 -1.11 16.27 25.39
C ARG A 324 -1.83 17.50 24.89
N LEU A 325 -2.74 17.33 23.96
CA LEU A 325 -3.62 18.38 23.47
C LEU A 325 -5.02 17.82 23.36
N CYS A 326 -6.01 18.56 23.87
CA CYS A 326 -7.39 18.13 23.75
C CYS A 326 -8.35 19.29 23.53
N TRP A 327 -9.15 19.17 22.48
CA TRP A 327 -10.28 20.03 22.19
C TRP A 327 -11.58 19.24 22.30
N THR A 328 -12.59 19.83 22.95
CA THR A 328 -13.92 19.24 22.92
C THR A 328 -14.55 19.55 21.57
N THR A 329 -15.28 18.59 21.02
CA THR A 329 -16.03 18.76 19.76
C THR A 329 -17.55 18.75 19.97
N LEU A 330 -17.96 18.94 21.23
CA LEU A 330 -19.35 19.03 21.65
C LEU A 330 -19.87 20.46 21.58
N SER A 331 -21.18 20.63 21.70
CA SER A 331 -21.89 21.90 21.58
C SER A 331 -21.76 22.85 22.78
N ALA A 332 -21.14 22.42 23.89
CA ALA A 332 -21.11 23.20 25.14
C ALA A 332 -19.76 23.86 25.46
N HIS A 333 -18.66 23.39 24.88
CA HIS A 333 -17.31 23.79 25.28
C HIS A 333 -16.39 23.98 24.07
N GLY A 334 -15.34 24.77 24.25
CA GLY A 334 -14.27 24.90 23.26
C GLY A 334 -13.14 23.89 23.52
N GLY A 335 -11.91 24.36 23.71
CA GLY A 335 -10.77 23.48 23.99
C GLY A 335 -10.55 23.24 25.49
N TYR A 336 -10.04 22.08 25.91
CA TYR A 336 -9.77 21.81 27.34
C TYR A 336 -8.30 21.96 27.71
N ARG A 337 -7.39 21.47 26.86
CA ARG A 337 -5.97 21.28 27.20
C ARG A 337 -5.01 21.77 26.13
N CYS A 338 -3.94 22.41 26.59
CA CYS A 338 -2.74 22.73 25.83
C CYS A 338 -1.50 22.32 26.65
N GLY A 339 -0.97 21.12 26.41
CA GLY A 339 0.08 20.53 27.24
C GLY A 339 -0.37 20.39 28.69
N ASN A 340 0.46 20.87 29.63
CA ASN A 340 0.17 20.85 31.06
C ASN A 340 -0.91 21.86 31.49
N ILE A 341 -1.33 22.77 30.61
CA ILE A 341 -2.36 23.78 30.91
C ILE A 341 -3.73 23.20 30.58
N THR A 342 -4.57 23.04 31.60
CA THR A 342 -5.93 22.49 31.51
C THR A 342 -6.98 23.54 31.88
N GLY A 343 -8.27 23.19 31.73
CA GLY A 343 -9.37 24.10 32.08
C GLY A 343 -9.52 25.28 31.14
N LEU A 344 -9.11 25.13 29.88
CA LEU A 344 -9.06 26.22 28.91
C LEU A 344 -10.39 26.52 28.21
N SER A 345 -11.50 25.85 28.55
CA SER A 345 -12.76 25.88 27.78
C SER A 345 -13.41 27.25 27.59
N SER A 346 -13.02 28.25 28.39
CA SER A 346 -13.45 29.65 28.31
C SER A 346 -12.28 30.63 28.10
N SER A 347 -11.08 30.13 27.80
CA SER A 347 -9.88 30.95 27.67
C SER A 347 -9.85 31.72 26.34
N THR A 348 -9.68 33.04 26.46
CA THR A 348 -9.33 33.94 25.34
C THR A 348 -7.83 34.17 25.23
N THR A 349 -7.03 33.59 26.13
CA THR A 349 -5.57 33.78 26.22
C THR A 349 -4.77 32.63 25.64
N TYR A 350 -5.42 31.50 25.35
CA TYR A 350 -4.86 30.37 24.61
C TYR A 350 -5.60 30.17 23.30
N GLN A 351 -4.86 29.83 22.25
CA GLN A 351 -5.36 29.56 20.92
C GLN A 351 -4.94 28.17 20.45
N ARG A 352 -5.83 27.58 19.65
CA ARG A 352 -5.65 26.32 18.94
C ARG A 352 -5.42 26.62 17.47
N VAL A 353 -4.52 25.86 16.86
CA VAL A 353 -4.12 26.06 15.47
C VAL A 353 -4.13 24.74 14.74
N ILE A 354 -4.49 24.80 13.45
CA ILE A 354 -4.29 23.71 12.51
C ILE A 354 -3.50 24.26 11.32
N TYR A 355 -2.40 23.58 11.02
CA TYR A 355 -1.69 23.75 9.76
C TYR A 355 -1.97 22.56 8.86
N HIS A 356 -1.90 22.77 7.56
CA HIS A 356 -2.08 21.72 6.56
C HIS A 356 -1.01 21.79 5.47
N SER A 357 -0.69 20.64 4.88
CA SER A 357 0.15 20.55 3.69
C SER A 357 -0.30 19.36 2.83
N ASN A 358 0.09 19.33 1.55
CA ASN A 358 -0.08 18.16 0.70
C ASN A 358 0.99 17.13 1.03
#